data_AF-A0A4C1YRZ0-F1
#
_entry.id   AF-A0A4C1YRZ0-F1
#
_cell.length_a   1.000
_cell.length_b   1.000
_cell.length_c   1.000
_cell.angle_alpha   90.00
_cell.angle_beta   90.00
_cell.angle_gamma   90.00
#
_symmetry.space_group_name_H-M   'P 1'
#
loop_
_entity.id
_entity.type
_entity.pdbx_description
1 polymer ?
#
loop_
_entity_poly.entity_id
_entity_poly.type
_entity_poly.pdbx_seq_one_letter_code
_entity_poly.pdbx_strand_id
1 'polypeptide(L)'
;MLTVRHMKLCRPELPANDITHRINTLRSFLVLLRLLILRRYDAFVTNFTTAEFPPFLKPCSASDPQLDACVARAIQAAGPRFAEGLQEFGVAPLDPVRLGTVTVNNPALRLTFTDTVVTGLKGFRLNSVKMNPQKGKVTLDFVANVTLKAHYKMDGQVLILPIRGDGQAKIKITNLNIIIKYDYETENGHWRVPSYKDTYKMERAQFKFNNLFGGNNKELSNTVHMVMNTNWESVIKDIAPVAFEQIIMACVNEVKKFFSAVPAIDLLQP
;
A
#
# COMPACT_ATOMS: atom_id res chain seq x y z
N MET A 1 51.99 -97.29 -1.47
CA MET A 1 51.80 -97.60 -2.90
C MET A 1 50.35 -97.27 -3.23
N LEU A 2 50.05 -96.16 -3.92
CA LEU A 2 48.80 -95.98 -4.67
C LEU A 2 48.83 -94.68 -5.50
N THR A 3 48.53 -94.89 -6.77
CA THR A 3 48.42 -94.00 -7.93
C THR A 3 47.31 -92.95 -7.81
N VAL A 4 47.52 -91.76 -8.40
CA VAL A 4 46.43 -90.91 -8.89
C VAL A 4 46.82 -90.28 -10.24
N ARG A 5 45.96 -90.50 -11.25
CA ARG A 5 46.06 -89.98 -12.62
C ARG A 5 45.39 -88.61 -12.77
N HIS A 6 45.93 -87.90 -13.75
CA HIS A 6 45.59 -86.61 -14.33
C HIS A 6 44.13 -86.43 -14.80
N MET A 7 43.67 -85.18 -14.81
CA MET A 7 43.13 -84.51 -16.00
C MET A 7 43.15 -82.97 -15.81
N LYS A 8 43.87 -82.22 -16.66
CA LYS A 8 43.71 -80.76 -16.80
C LYS A 8 43.53 -80.43 -18.28
N LEU A 9 42.39 -79.83 -18.59
CA LEU A 9 41.97 -79.37 -19.92
C LEU A 9 42.55 -77.97 -20.24
N CYS A 10 42.77 -77.73 -21.53
CA CYS A 10 43.31 -76.50 -22.12
C CYS A 10 42.23 -75.57 -22.72
N ARG A 11 42.67 -74.31 -22.97
CA ARG A 11 42.18 -73.24 -23.90
C ARG A 11 41.01 -72.35 -23.44
N PRO A 12 40.81 -71.12 -24.01
CA PRO A 12 41.51 -70.46 -25.14
C PRO A 12 41.96 -68.99 -24.90
N GLU A 13 42.79 -68.48 -25.81
CA GLU A 13 43.09 -67.04 -26.02
C GLU A 13 41.85 -66.26 -26.52
N LEU A 14 41.69 -65.00 -26.09
CA LEU A 14 40.70 -64.03 -26.59
C LEU A 14 41.36 -62.66 -26.85
N PRO A 15 40.87 -61.88 -27.85
CA PRO A 15 41.63 -60.83 -28.52
C PRO A 15 41.52 -59.45 -27.84
N ALA A 16 42.62 -58.69 -27.87
CA ALA A 16 42.82 -57.38 -27.24
C ALA A 16 42.02 -56.21 -27.89
N ASN A 17 41.03 -56.47 -28.75
CA ASN A 17 40.42 -55.43 -29.60
C ASN A 17 39.03 -54.94 -29.13
N ASP A 18 38.49 -55.45 -28.01
CA ASP A 18 37.14 -55.06 -27.49
C ASP A 18 37.20 -54.05 -26.31
N ILE A 19 38.39 -53.79 -25.76
CA ILE A 19 38.56 -52.88 -24.60
C ILE A 19 38.64 -51.41 -25.08
N THR A 20 39.30 -51.16 -26.21
CA THR A 20 39.53 -49.81 -26.75
C THR A 20 38.23 -49.14 -27.22
N HIS A 21 37.27 -49.93 -27.73
CA HIS A 21 35.97 -49.42 -28.19
C HIS A 21 35.05 -49.05 -27.02
N ARG A 22 35.07 -49.82 -25.92
CA ARG A 22 34.31 -49.54 -24.69
C ARG A 22 34.84 -48.33 -23.91
N ILE A 23 36.15 -48.08 -23.92
CA ILE A 23 36.77 -46.91 -23.27
C ILE A 23 36.49 -45.62 -24.06
N ASN A 24 36.54 -45.66 -25.40
CA ASN A 24 36.20 -44.50 -26.23
C ASN A 24 34.71 -44.14 -26.19
N THR A 25 33.80 -45.13 -26.07
CA THR A 25 32.37 -44.85 -25.87
C THR A 25 32.07 -44.27 -24.48
N LEU A 26 32.77 -44.71 -23.42
CA LEU A 26 32.65 -44.11 -22.08
C LEU A 26 33.19 -42.67 -22.03
N ARG A 27 34.30 -42.37 -22.72
CA ARG A 27 34.84 -41.01 -22.84
C ARG A 27 33.88 -40.07 -23.58
N SER A 28 33.27 -40.52 -24.67
CA SER A 28 32.25 -39.73 -25.39
C SER A 28 30.97 -39.51 -24.58
N PHE A 29 30.53 -40.48 -23.78
CA PHE A 29 29.38 -40.31 -22.87
C PHE A 29 29.66 -39.34 -21.71
N LEU A 30 30.87 -39.37 -21.14
CA LEU A 30 31.29 -38.43 -20.07
C LEU A 30 31.46 -36.99 -20.58
N VAL A 31 31.90 -36.80 -21.82
CA VAL A 31 31.99 -35.46 -22.45
C VAL A 31 30.60 -34.89 -22.75
N LEU A 32 29.66 -35.72 -23.24
CA LEU A 32 28.28 -35.32 -23.45
C LEU A 32 27.55 -35.01 -22.12
N LEU A 33 27.83 -35.76 -21.05
CA LEU A 33 27.30 -35.46 -19.73
C LEU A 33 27.86 -34.14 -19.15
N ARG A 34 29.13 -33.82 -19.39
CA ARG A 34 29.69 -32.49 -19.05
C ARG A 34 29.09 -31.36 -19.87
N LEU A 35 28.77 -31.57 -21.15
CA LEU A 35 28.10 -30.58 -22.00
C LEU A 35 26.62 -30.36 -21.63
N LEU A 36 25.95 -31.39 -21.10
CA LEU A 36 24.57 -31.29 -20.61
C LEU A 36 24.48 -30.69 -19.19
N ILE A 37 25.50 -30.87 -18.35
CA ILE A 37 25.57 -30.25 -17.01
C ILE A 37 26.04 -28.78 -17.09
N LEU A 38 26.81 -28.39 -18.12
CA LEU A 38 27.21 -26.99 -18.35
C LEU A 38 26.16 -26.14 -19.09
N ARG A 39 25.05 -26.72 -19.57
CA ARG A 39 23.92 -26.01 -20.20
C ARG A 39 22.71 -25.80 -19.27
N ARG A 40 22.91 -25.88 -17.95
CA ARG A 40 21.90 -25.51 -16.93
C ARG A 40 22.44 -24.58 -15.84
N TYR A 41 23.43 -23.78 -16.20
CA TYR A 41 23.77 -22.53 -15.51
C TYR A 41 23.51 -21.37 -16.46
N ASP A 42 22.29 -21.32 -17.03
CA ASP A 42 21.75 -20.02 -17.40
C ASP A 42 21.55 -19.30 -16.08
N ALA A 43 22.48 -18.40 -15.76
CA ALA A 43 22.29 -17.41 -14.73
C ALA A 43 20.95 -16.76 -15.03
N PHE A 44 19.93 -17.10 -14.24
CA PHE A 44 18.75 -16.27 -14.11
C PHE A 44 19.26 -15.00 -13.43
N VAL A 45 19.84 -14.12 -14.24
CA VAL A 45 20.08 -12.73 -13.89
C VAL A 45 18.66 -12.18 -13.74
N THR A 46 18.09 -12.33 -12.55
CA THR A 46 17.08 -11.40 -12.09
C THR A 46 17.77 -10.06 -12.21
N ASN A 47 17.42 -9.31 -13.25
CA ASN A 47 17.53 -7.87 -13.22
C ASN A 47 16.71 -7.45 -12.00
N PHE A 48 17.36 -7.35 -10.84
CA PHE A 48 16.88 -6.49 -9.79
C PHE A 48 17.00 -5.10 -10.39
N THR A 49 15.94 -4.65 -11.07
CA THR A 49 15.69 -3.23 -11.17
C THR A 49 15.49 -2.77 -9.75
N THR A 50 16.58 -2.42 -9.07
CA THR A 50 16.53 -1.50 -7.94
C THR A 50 15.71 -0.33 -8.43
N ALA A 51 14.50 -0.17 -7.87
CA ALA A 51 13.66 0.95 -8.20
C ALA A 51 14.50 2.20 -7.97
N GLU A 52 14.87 2.87 -9.06
CA GLU A 52 15.75 4.03 -9.00
C GLU A 52 15.03 5.12 -8.22
N PHE A 53 15.74 5.77 -7.30
CA PHE A 53 15.15 6.78 -6.45
C PHE A 53 14.44 7.83 -7.33
N PRO A 54 13.19 8.19 -7.02
CA PRO A 54 12.41 8.94 -7.99
C PRO A 54 13.08 10.29 -8.25
N PRO A 55 13.38 10.66 -9.50
CA PRO A 55 14.15 11.86 -9.82
C PRO A 55 13.46 13.16 -9.39
N PHE A 56 12.20 13.09 -8.98
CA PHE A 56 11.42 14.20 -8.43
C PHE A 56 11.57 14.38 -6.92
N LEU A 57 12.12 13.39 -6.21
CA LEU A 57 12.47 13.53 -4.80
C LEU A 57 13.92 13.98 -4.71
N LYS A 58 14.19 14.95 -3.85
CA LYS A 58 15.56 15.34 -3.47
C LYS A 58 15.71 15.05 -1.98
N PRO A 59 16.72 14.27 -1.57
CA PRO A 59 16.95 14.02 -0.16
C PRO A 59 17.25 15.31 0.59
N CYS A 60 16.83 15.35 1.85
CA CYS A 60 17.25 16.37 2.82
C CYS A 60 18.39 15.83 3.68
N SER A 61 19.27 16.68 4.20
CA SER A 61 20.26 16.27 5.22
C SER A 61 19.67 16.43 6.62
N ALA A 62 19.86 15.43 7.48
CA ALA A 62 19.48 15.45 8.88
C ALA A 62 20.21 16.55 9.67
N SER A 63 21.36 17.00 9.18
CA SER A 63 22.16 18.10 9.75
C SER A 63 21.75 19.50 9.26
N ASP A 64 20.82 19.60 8.30
CA ASP A 64 20.36 20.87 7.75
C ASP A 64 19.65 21.71 8.84
N PRO A 65 20.13 22.93 9.16
CA PRO A 65 19.43 23.81 10.11
C PRO A 65 18.01 24.20 9.64
N GLN A 66 17.68 24.00 8.35
CA GLN A 66 16.36 24.19 7.75
C GLN A 66 15.70 22.87 7.33
N LEU A 67 16.01 21.76 8.01
CA LEU A 67 15.46 20.43 7.71
C LEU A 67 13.94 20.43 7.47
N ASP A 68 13.16 21.03 8.36
CA ASP A 68 11.70 21.10 8.24
C ASP A 68 11.27 21.77 6.91
N ALA A 69 11.95 22.84 6.50
CA ALA A 69 11.66 23.52 5.24
C ALA A 69 12.10 22.68 4.02
N CYS A 70 13.20 21.94 4.13
CA CYS A 70 13.61 21.00 3.09
C CYS A 70 12.56 19.90 2.89
N VAL A 71 12.15 19.23 3.98
CA VAL A 71 11.15 18.17 3.95
C VAL A 71 9.81 18.69 3.45
N ALA A 72 9.41 19.91 3.83
CA ALA A 72 8.20 20.55 3.33
C ALA A 72 8.20 20.67 1.81
N ARG A 73 9.31 21.14 1.22
CA ARG A 73 9.47 21.26 -0.23
C ARG A 73 9.43 19.89 -0.92
N ALA A 74 10.09 18.89 -0.33
CA ALA A 74 10.06 17.52 -0.86
C ALA A 74 8.64 16.96 -0.90
N ILE A 75 7.87 17.10 0.19
CA ILE A 75 6.47 16.66 0.26
C ILE A 75 5.59 17.42 -0.73
N GLN A 76 5.76 18.74 -0.86
CA GLN A 76 4.99 19.55 -1.81
C GLN A 76 5.27 19.18 -3.27
N ALA A 77 6.52 18.85 -3.60
CA ALA A 77 6.91 18.45 -4.95
C ALA A 77 6.45 17.02 -5.29
N ALA A 78 6.59 16.09 -4.35
CA ALA A 78 6.30 14.67 -4.56
C ALA A 78 4.82 14.31 -4.34
N GLY A 79 4.13 15.04 -3.45
CA GLY A 79 2.80 14.70 -2.98
C GLY A 79 1.76 14.47 -4.09
N PRO A 80 1.65 15.35 -5.10
CA PRO A 80 0.71 15.11 -6.21
C PRO A 80 0.99 13.82 -6.99
N ARG A 81 2.26 13.46 -7.22
CA ARG A 81 2.65 12.20 -7.88
C ARG A 81 2.43 11.00 -6.97
N PHE A 82 2.73 11.14 -5.68
CA PHE A 82 2.46 10.11 -4.68
C PHE A 82 0.95 9.78 -4.61
N ALA A 83 0.09 10.80 -4.72
CA ALA A 83 -1.36 10.62 -4.74
C ALA A 83 -1.88 9.89 -5.99
N GLU A 84 -1.17 9.99 -7.12
CA GLU A 84 -1.46 9.20 -8.33
C GLU A 84 -1.08 7.73 -8.19
N GLY A 85 -0.24 7.40 -7.19
CA GLY A 85 0.35 6.09 -6.98
C GLY A 85 1.75 5.98 -7.61
N LEU A 86 2.58 5.09 -7.07
CA LEU A 86 3.92 4.80 -7.56
C LEU A 86 4.04 3.28 -7.70
N GLN A 87 3.74 2.76 -8.89
CA GLN A 87 3.63 1.32 -9.15
C GLN A 87 4.96 0.61 -8.91
N GLU A 88 6.08 1.27 -9.22
CA GLU A 88 7.44 0.79 -9.02
C GLU A 88 7.79 0.54 -7.53
N PHE A 89 7.06 1.15 -6.59
CA PHE A 89 7.19 0.93 -5.14
C PHE A 89 5.97 0.21 -4.54
N GLY A 90 5.07 -0.31 -5.37
CA GLY A 90 3.83 -0.98 -4.91
C GLY A 90 2.81 -0.05 -4.23
N VAL A 91 2.95 1.26 -4.43
CA VAL A 91 2.08 2.31 -3.86
C VAL A 91 0.86 2.45 -4.76
N ALA A 92 -0.32 2.15 -4.22
CA ALA A 92 -1.58 2.32 -4.92
C ALA A 92 -2.00 3.80 -5.02
N PRO A 93 -2.87 4.16 -5.97
CA PRO A 93 -3.42 5.52 -6.04
C PRO A 93 -4.16 5.90 -4.75
N LEU A 94 -3.91 7.13 -4.27
CA LEU A 94 -4.60 7.75 -3.15
C LEU A 94 -5.60 8.83 -3.59
N ASP A 95 -5.67 9.12 -4.89
CA ASP A 95 -6.74 9.94 -5.45
C ASP A 95 -7.18 9.39 -6.81
N PRO A 96 -8.24 8.55 -6.85
CA PRO A 96 -9.13 8.19 -5.74
C PRO A 96 -8.58 7.14 -4.78
N VAL A 97 -8.84 7.29 -3.47
CA VAL A 97 -8.79 6.18 -2.49
C VAL A 97 -10.04 5.31 -2.65
N ARG A 98 -9.86 3.98 -2.70
CA ARG A 98 -10.95 3.00 -2.74
C ARG A 98 -10.96 2.18 -1.46
N LEU A 99 -12.01 2.32 -0.64
CA LEU A 99 -12.11 1.67 0.68
C LEU A 99 -12.99 0.42 0.68
N GLY A 100 -13.75 0.18 -0.40
CA GLY A 100 -14.75 -0.88 -0.44
C GLY A 100 -15.93 -0.57 0.49
N THR A 101 -16.13 -1.39 1.52
CA THR A 101 -17.26 -1.30 2.44
C THR A 101 -16.90 -0.62 3.74
N VAL A 102 -17.65 0.41 4.13
CA VAL A 102 -17.52 1.11 5.40
C VAL A 102 -18.86 1.06 6.14
N THR A 103 -18.87 0.60 7.38
CA THR A 103 -20.10 0.43 8.16
C THR A 103 -20.05 1.24 9.43
N VAL A 104 -21.02 2.12 9.61
CA VAL A 104 -21.37 2.77 10.88
C VAL A 104 -22.55 2.01 11.46
N ASN A 105 -22.36 1.41 12.62
CA ASN A 105 -23.40 0.66 13.31
C ASN A 105 -23.40 1.05 14.79
N ASN A 106 -24.27 2.00 15.12
CA ASN A 106 -24.51 2.43 16.49
C ASN A 106 -26.02 2.29 16.81
N PRO A 107 -26.44 2.44 18.08
CA PRO A 107 -27.84 2.24 18.46
C PRO A 107 -28.84 3.14 17.74
N ALA A 108 -28.41 4.33 17.30
CA ALA A 108 -29.27 5.29 16.60
C ALA A 108 -29.26 5.07 15.08
N LEU A 109 -28.13 4.69 14.49
CA LEU A 109 -27.92 4.68 13.04
C LEU A 109 -27.18 3.42 12.59
N ARG A 110 -27.81 2.70 11.65
CA ARG A 110 -27.14 1.73 10.78
C ARG A 110 -26.93 2.36 9.42
N LEU A 111 -25.68 2.50 9.01
CA LEU A 111 -25.29 3.07 7.73
C LEU A 111 -24.15 2.25 7.15
N THR A 112 -24.37 1.66 5.98
CA THR A 112 -23.36 0.96 5.21
C THR A 112 -23.10 1.74 3.94
N PHE A 113 -21.84 2.06 3.69
CA PHE A 113 -21.34 2.50 2.39
C PHE A 113 -20.69 1.32 1.68
N THR A 114 -20.98 1.13 0.40
CA THR A 114 -20.29 0.20 -0.49
C THR A 114 -19.73 0.95 -1.69
N ASP A 115 -18.71 0.36 -2.32
CA ASP A 115 -17.98 0.97 -3.43
C ASP A 115 -17.48 2.38 -3.08
N THR A 116 -16.99 2.52 -1.84
CA THR A 116 -16.62 3.80 -1.27
C THR A 116 -15.38 4.35 -1.94
N VAL A 117 -15.53 5.53 -2.55
CA VAL A 117 -14.48 6.25 -3.28
C VAL A 117 -14.30 7.63 -2.65
N VAL A 118 -13.06 7.96 -2.28
CA VAL A 118 -12.69 9.29 -1.77
C VAL A 118 -11.76 9.96 -2.76
N THR A 119 -12.03 11.22 -3.07
CA THR A 119 -11.26 12.05 -4.01
C THR A 119 -10.87 13.38 -3.37
N GLY A 120 -9.85 14.04 -3.91
CA GLY A 120 -9.41 15.38 -3.51
C GLY A 120 -8.15 15.43 -2.66
N LEU A 121 -7.58 14.27 -2.29
CA LEU A 121 -6.32 14.20 -1.54
C LEU A 121 -5.12 14.70 -2.36
N LYS A 122 -5.13 14.56 -3.69
CA LYS A 122 -4.07 15.08 -4.57
C LYS A 122 -3.93 16.60 -4.47
N GLY A 123 -5.02 17.30 -4.14
CA GLY A 123 -5.06 18.76 -3.97
C GLY A 123 -4.71 19.25 -2.56
N PHE A 124 -4.07 18.43 -1.73
CA PHE A 124 -3.71 18.84 -0.36
C PHE A 124 -2.76 20.05 -0.37
N ARG A 125 -2.82 20.83 0.70
CA ARG A 125 -1.87 21.90 0.99
C ARG A 125 -1.20 21.61 2.31
N LEU A 126 0.13 21.49 2.29
CA LEU A 126 0.93 21.36 3.51
C LEU A 126 0.87 22.68 4.30
N ASN A 127 0.55 22.58 5.59
CA ASN A 127 0.62 23.70 6.54
C ASN A 127 1.99 23.73 7.23
N SER A 128 2.42 22.59 7.77
CA SER A 128 3.73 22.45 8.39
C SER A 128 4.21 21.00 8.42
N VAL A 129 5.52 20.84 8.53
CA VAL A 129 6.17 19.58 8.92
C VAL A 129 7.15 19.90 10.04
N LYS A 130 7.24 18.99 11.01
CA LYS A 130 8.28 19.02 12.04
C LYS A 130 8.92 17.65 12.13
N MET A 131 10.22 17.58 11.89
CA MET A 131 10.99 16.35 11.90
C MET A 131 12.04 16.41 13.02
N ASN A 132 12.10 15.35 13.82
CA ASN A 132 13.15 15.14 14.81
C ASN A 132 13.87 13.83 14.47
N PRO A 133 14.99 13.88 13.72
CA PRO A 133 15.73 12.69 13.33
C PRO A 133 16.26 11.89 14.51
N GLN A 134 16.75 12.57 15.54
CA GLN A 134 17.32 11.94 16.73
C GLN A 134 16.31 11.07 17.48
N LYS A 135 15.03 11.45 17.45
CA LYS A 135 13.93 10.72 18.11
C LYS A 135 13.12 9.85 17.16
N GLY A 136 13.44 9.85 15.85
CA GLY A 136 12.64 9.18 14.84
C GLY A 136 11.19 9.65 14.81
N LYS A 137 10.93 10.96 14.92
CA LYS A 137 9.55 11.50 14.98
C LYS A 137 9.27 12.49 13.88
N VAL A 138 8.07 12.42 13.31
CA VAL A 138 7.56 13.41 12.36
C VAL A 138 6.15 13.85 12.75
N THR A 139 5.88 15.14 12.63
CA THR A 139 4.53 15.71 12.65
C THR A 139 4.25 16.35 11.31
N LEU A 140 3.19 15.91 10.63
CA LEU A 140 2.68 16.49 9.41
C LEU A 140 1.34 17.17 9.70
N ASP A 141 1.18 18.39 9.22
CA ASP A 141 -0.07 19.15 9.26
C ASP A 141 -0.39 19.61 7.83
N PHE A 142 -1.55 19.18 7.33
CA PHE A 142 -2.01 19.55 6.00
C PHE A 142 -3.52 19.75 5.97
N VAL A 143 -3.99 20.41 4.93
CA VAL A 143 -5.42 20.63 4.66
C VAL A 143 -5.78 20.10 3.28
N ALA A 144 -6.95 19.49 3.15
CA ALA A 144 -7.49 19.05 1.87
C ALA A 144 -9.00 19.30 1.79
N ASN A 145 -9.51 19.42 0.56
CA ASN A 145 -10.94 19.36 0.29
C ASN A 145 -11.23 17.98 -0.28
N VAL A 146 -12.07 17.20 0.39
CA VAL A 146 -12.35 15.81 -0.01
C VAL A 146 -13.81 15.60 -0.35
N THR A 147 -14.05 14.70 -1.30
CA THR A 147 -15.39 14.23 -1.64
C THR A 147 -15.43 12.72 -1.56
N LEU A 148 -16.33 12.21 -0.72
CA LEU A 148 -16.71 10.81 -0.67
C LEU A 148 -17.92 10.59 -1.57
N LYS A 149 -17.86 9.53 -2.38
CA LYS A 149 -18.98 8.97 -3.13
C LYS A 149 -19.08 7.48 -2.79
N ALA A 150 -20.30 7.00 -2.63
CA ALA A 150 -20.56 5.60 -2.33
C ALA A 150 -22.01 5.27 -2.70
N HIS A 151 -22.28 3.99 -2.92
CA HIS A 151 -23.63 3.50 -2.68
C HIS A 151 -23.84 3.40 -1.16
N TYR A 152 -25.01 3.77 -0.67
CA TYR A 152 -25.33 3.73 0.76
C TYR A 152 -26.62 2.96 1.00
N LYS A 153 -26.69 2.33 2.16
CA LYS A 153 -27.92 1.85 2.76
C LYS A 153 -27.96 2.30 4.21
N MET A 154 -29.04 2.98 4.59
CA MET A 154 -29.20 3.49 5.95
C MET A 154 -30.59 3.23 6.51
N ASP A 155 -30.66 2.99 7.81
CA ASP A 155 -31.88 2.86 8.58
C ASP A 155 -31.60 3.24 10.04
N GLY A 156 -32.40 4.15 10.58
CA GLY A 156 -32.28 4.61 11.95
C GLY A 156 -32.70 6.06 12.11
N GLN A 157 -31.91 6.82 12.87
CA GLN A 157 -32.18 8.19 13.23
C GLN A 157 -30.90 9.03 13.14
N VAL A 158 -31.00 10.22 12.57
CA VAL A 158 -29.95 11.23 12.59
C VAL A 158 -30.47 12.42 13.37
N LEU A 159 -29.80 12.77 14.47
CA LEU A 159 -30.31 13.70 15.48
C LEU A 159 -31.65 13.19 16.04
N ILE A 160 -32.75 13.91 15.77
CA ILE A 160 -34.12 13.52 16.14
C ILE A 160 -34.91 12.97 14.95
N LEU A 161 -34.36 13.00 13.74
CA LEU A 161 -35.11 12.69 12.52
C LEU A 161 -34.95 11.22 12.14
N PRO A 162 -36.05 10.46 11.95
CA PRO A 162 -35.98 9.13 11.39
C PRO A 162 -35.47 9.23 9.96
N ILE A 163 -34.53 8.35 9.60
CA ILE A 163 -33.91 8.33 8.28
C ILE A 163 -33.83 6.91 7.77
N ARG A 164 -34.24 6.73 6.51
CA ARG A 164 -34.07 5.49 5.78
C ARG A 164 -33.80 5.80 4.33
N GLY A 165 -32.93 5.04 3.71
CA GLY A 165 -32.67 5.16 2.28
C GLY A 165 -31.68 4.15 1.79
N ASP A 166 -31.68 3.96 0.48
CA ASP A 166 -30.82 3.03 -0.23
C ASP A 166 -30.54 3.65 -1.60
N GLY A 167 -29.31 4.08 -1.87
CA GLY A 167 -29.04 4.91 -3.04
C GLY A 167 -27.62 5.43 -3.13
N GLN A 168 -27.43 6.52 -3.86
CA GLN A 168 -26.10 7.13 -4.04
C GLN A 168 -25.88 8.25 -3.03
N ALA A 169 -24.75 8.19 -2.32
CA ALA A 169 -24.30 9.21 -1.40
C ALA A 169 -23.19 10.06 -2.02
N LYS A 170 -23.20 11.35 -1.71
CA LYS A 170 -22.10 12.27 -1.94
C LYS A 170 -21.91 13.13 -0.70
N ILE A 171 -20.75 13.00 -0.07
CA ILE A 171 -20.36 13.79 1.10
C ILE A 171 -19.17 14.65 0.69
N LYS A 172 -19.28 15.98 0.84
CA LYS A 172 -18.16 16.90 0.64
C LYS A 172 -17.68 17.40 1.98
N ILE A 173 -16.38 17.36 2.20
CA ILE A 173 -15.75 17.96 3.37
C ILE A 173 -14.84 19.10 2.90
N THR A 174 -15.09 20.30 3.41
CA THR A 174 -14.33 21.51 3.09
C THR A 174 -13.34 21.79 4.21
N ASN A 175 -12.11 22.14 3.83
CA ASN A 175 -11.00 22.47 4.71
C ASN A 175 -10.80 21.42 5.81
N LEU A 176 -10.68 20.15 5.40
CA LEU A 176 -10.30 19.05 6.27
C LEU A 176 -8.82 19.19 6.62
N ASN A 177 -8.53 19.70 7.80
CA ASN A 177 -7.22 19.74 8.38
C ASN A 177 -6.91 18.43 9.09
N ILE A 178 -5.78 17.81 8.76
CA ILE A 178 -5.31 16.55 9.34
C ILE A 178 -3.91 16.79 9.88
N ILE A 179 -3.71 16.39 11.14
CA ILE A 179 -2.41 16.34 11.78
C ILE A 179 -2.07 14.88 12.02
N ILE A 180 -0.98 14.40 11.43
CA ILE A 180 -0.46 13.04 11.63
C ILE A 180 0.88 13.14 12.35
N LYS A 181 1.00 12.47 13.49
CA LYS A 181 2.25 12.28 14.22
C LYS A 181 2.65 10.84 14.10
N TYR A 182 3.80 10.55 13.53
CA TYR A 182 4.28 9.18 13.40
C TYR A 182 5.72 9.05 13.88
N ASP A 183 5.99 7.88 14.43
CA ASP A 183 7.35 7.45 14.76
C ASP A 183 7.90 6.67 13.57
N TYR A 184 9.20 6.77 13.31
CA TYR A 184 9.90 5.98 12.32
C TYR A 184 11.21 5.44 12.88
N GLU A 185 11.56 4.24 12.41
CA GLU A 185 12.77 3.52 12.80
C GLU A 185 13.47 3.04 11.54
N THR A 186 14.79 2.87 11.62
CA THR A 186 15.55 2.28 10.51
C THR A 186 15.78 0.80 10.78
N GLU A 187 15.23 -0.06 9.92
CA GLU A 187 15.36 -1.52 9.97
C GLU A 187 15.89 -1.99 8.61
N ASN A 188 17.02 -2.71 8.59
CA ASN A 188 17.68 -3.17 7.36
C ASN A 188 17.90 -2.06 6.31
N GLY A 189 18.27 -0.86 6.77
CA GLY A 189 18.52 0.29 5.91
C GLY A 189 17.27 0.99 5.35
N HIS A 190 16.07 0.59 5.75
CA HIS A 190 14.80 1.16 5.29
C HIS A 190 14.01 1.74 6.47
N TRP A 191 13.12 2.69 6.19
CA TRP A 191 12.25 3.25 7.22
C TRP A 191 11.03 2.38 7.46
N ARG A 192 10.72 2.16 8.74
CA ARG A 192 9.49 1.52 9.20
C ARG A 192 8.71 2.48 10.07
N VAL A 193 7.38 2.48 9.95
CA VAL A 193 6.47 3.29 10.76
C VAL A 193 5.74 2.39 11.74
N PRO A 194 6.25 2.17 12.96
CA PRO A 194 5.63 1.27 13.94
C PRO A 194 4.30 1.81 14.46
N SER A 195 4.17 3.13 14.61
CA SER A 195 2.96 3.74 15.15
C SER A 195 2.72 5.14 14.60
N TYR A 196 1.46 5.55 14.61
CA TYR A 196 1.04 6.91 14.33
C TYR A 196 -0.16 7.29 15.19
N LYS A 197 -0.38 8.58 15.33
CA LYS A 197 -1.58 9.19 15.89
C LYS A 197 -2.03 10.28 14.95
N ASP A 198 -3.33 10.36 14.72
CA ASP A 198 -3.93 11.41 13.92
C ASP A 198 -4.98 12.19 14.70
N THR A 199 -5.18 13.42 14.26
CA THR A 199 -6.32 14.25 14.65
C THR A 199 -6.79 15.00 13.41
N TYR A 200 -8.09 15.23 13.30
CA TYR A 200 -8.64 15.98 12.20
C TYR A 200 -9.69 16.99 12.67
N LYS A 201 -9.79 18.07 11.90
CA LYS A 201 -10.84 19.09 12.03
C LYS A 201 -11.29 19.49 10.64
N MET A 202 -12.56 19.80 10.47
CA MET A 202 -13.09 20.31 9.21
C MET A 202 -13.89 21.57 9.44
N GLU A 203 -14.01 22.41 8.42
CA GLU A 203 -14.82 23.63 8.46
C GLU A 203 -16.27 23.36 8.07
N ARG A 204 -16.51 22.41 7.16
CA ARG A 204 -17.85 22.10 6.66
C ARG A 204 -17.93 20.64 6.23
N ALA A 205 -19.04 19.99 6.55
CA ALA A 205 -19.51 18.80 5.83
C ALA A 205 -20.83 19.11 5.11
N GLN A 206 -20.96 18.61 3.88
CA GLN A 206 -22.18 18.68 3.10
C GLN A 206 -22.62 17.28 2.69
N PHE A 207 -23.86 16.93 3.02
CA PHE A 207 -24.42 15.60 2.82
C PHE A 207 -25.47 15.63 1.72
N LYS A 208 -25.35 14.71 0.76
CA LYS A 208 -26.38 14.43 -0.24
C LYS A 208 -26.60 12.93 -0.35
N PHE A 209 -27.80 12.49 -0.06
CA PHE A 209 -28.26 11.11 -0.10
C PHE A 209 -29.44 11.01 -1.06
N ASN A 210 -29.23 10.39 -2.22
CA ASN A 210 -30.30 10.17 -3.17
C ASN A 210 -31.17 8.99 -2.72
N ASN A 211 -32.48 9.03 -3.02
CA ASN A 211 -33.42 7.95 -2.69
C ASN A 211 -33.66 7.75 -1.18
N LEU A 212 -33.60 8.82 -0.38
CA LEU A 212 -34.19 8.81 0.96
C LEU A 212 -35.70 8.53 0.88
N PHE A 213 -36.20 7.72 1.81
CA PHE A 213 -37.61 7.32 1.90
C PHE A 213 -38.18 6.72 0.60
N GLY A 214 -37.34 6.01 -0.15
CA GLY A 214 -37.72 5.40 -1.43
C GLY A 214 -38.01 6.40 -2.55
N GLY A 215 -37.58 7.67 -2.40
CA GLY A 215 -37.67 8.70 -3.45
C GLY A 215 -39.04 9.34 -3.64
N ASN A 216 -40.10 8.74 -3.07
CA ASN A 216 -41.48 9.22 -3.24
C ASN A 216 -41.81 10.44 -2.36
N ASN A 217 -41.07 10.65 -1.27
CA ASN A 217 -41.32 11.72 -0.31
C ASN A 217 -40.28 12.84 -0.41
N LYS A 218 -40.35 13.62 -1.50
CA LYS A 218 -39.38 14.70 -1.78
C LYS A 218 -39.34 15.78 -0.70
N GLU A 219 -40.48 16.17 -0.16
CA GLU A 219 -40.56 17.19 0.88
C GLU A 219 -39.83 16.75 2.15
N LEU A 220 -40.12 15.54 2.64
CA LEU A 220 -39.42 14.95 3.79
C LEU A 220 -37.92 14.78 3.51
N SER A 221 -37.56 14.32 2.30
CA SER A 221 -36.16 14.21 1.89
C SER A 221 -35.44 15.56 1.93
N ASN A 222 -36.08 16.63 1.45
CA ASN A 222 -35.51 17.99 1.47
C ASN A 222 -35.36 18.50 2.89
N THR A 223 -36.35 18.31 3.76
CA THR A 223 -36.29 18.68 5.18
C THR A 223 -35.16 17.96 5.91
N VAL A 224 -35.02 16.65 5.69
CA VAL A 224 -33.94 15.86 6.30
C VAL A 224 -32.57 16.33 5.81
N HIS A 225 -32.40 16.58 4.51
CA HIS A 225 -31.16 17.16 3.99
C HIS A 225 -30.86 18.53 4.57
N MET A 226 -31.86 19.40 4.69
CA MET A 226 -31.71 20.73 5.28
C MET A 226 -31.22 20.60 6.73
N VAL A 227 -31.89 19.79 7.55
CA VAL A 227 -31.51 19.58 8.96
C VAL A 227 -30.10 18.99 9.07
N MET A 228 -29.76 17.97 8.27
CA MET A 228 -28.41 17.39 8.29
C MET A 228 -27.33 18.39 7.89
N ASN A 229 -27.56 19.18 6.84
CA ASN A 229 -26.56 20.14 6.36
C ASN A 229 -26.45 21.38 7.24
N THR A 230 -27.54 21.80 7.90
CA THR A 230 -27.51 22.88 8.91
C THR A 230 -26.78 22.42 10.16
N ASN A 231 -27.05 21.19 10.62
CA ASN A 231 -26.49 20.61 11.85
C ASN A 231 -25.30 19.68 11.57
N TRP A 232 -24.53 19.99 10.54
CA TRP A 232 -23.52 19.08 9.98
C TRP A 232 -22.48 18.62 11.01
N GLU A 233 -22.12 19.48 11.98
CA GLU A 233 -21.15 19.15 13.03
C GLU A 233 -21.61 18.00 13.92
N SER A 234 -22.90 17.96 14.23
CA SER A 234 -23.47 16.89 15.02
C SER A 234 -23.60 15.61 14.19
N VAL A 235 -24.02 15.72 12.93
CA VAL A 235 -24.18 14.57 12.02
C VAL A 235 -22.85 13.92 11.69
N ILE A 236 -21.81 14.72 11.42
CA ILE A 236 -20.52 14.20 11.01
C ILE A 236 -19.84 13.42 12.14
N LYS A 237 -20.12 13.71 13.42
CA LYS A 237 -19.54 12.99 14.58
C LYS A 237 -19.88 11.51 14.61
N ASP A 238 -21.05 11.12 14.10
CA ASP A 238 -21.45 9.71 14.04
C ASP A 238 -20.80 8.96 12.86
N ILE A 239 -20.42 9.68 11.80
CA ILE A 239 -19.95 9.10 10.54
C ILE A 239 -18.41 9.17 10.41
N ALA A 240 -17.82 10.29 10.80
CA ALA A 240 -16.40 10.62 10.62
C ALA A 240 -15.44 9.61 11.27
N PRO A 241 -15.61 9.17 12.53
CA PRO A 241 -14.62 8.34 13.18
C PRO A 241 -14.27 7.08 12.38
N VAL A 242 -15.30 6.32 11.98
CA VAL A 242 -15.11 5.07 11.23
C VAL A 242 -14.58 5.35 9.83
N ALA A 243 -15.14 6.33 9.12
CA ALA A 243 -14.73 6.61 7.74
C ALA A 243 -13.29 7.16 7.66
N PHE A 244 -12.93 8.13 8.51
CA PHE A 244 -11.60 8.72 8.52
C PHE A 244 -10.54 7.76 9.03
N GLU A 245 -10.84 6.90 10.01
CA GLU A 245 -9.90 5.85 10.43
C GLU A 245 -9.48 4.98 9.25
N GLN A 246 -10.45 4.51 8.45
CA GLN A 246 -10.17 3.68 7.26
C GLN A 246 -9.40 4.46 6.17
N ILE A 247 -9.77 5.72 5.92
CA ILE A 247 -9.08 6.58 4.94
C ILE A 247 -7.63 6.82 5.35
N ILE A 248 -7.40 7.24 6.59
CA ILE A 248 -6.06 7.56 7.11
C ILE A 248 -5.22 6.29 7.15
N MET A 249 -5.78 5.17 7.61
CA MET A 249 -5.10 3.87 7.62
C MET A 249 -4.68 3.45 6.20
N ALA A 250 -5.56 3.57 5.21
CA ALA A 250 -5.23 3.28 3.82
C ALA A 250 -4.06 4.15 3.33
N CYS A 251 -4.11 5.46 3.57
CA CYS A 251 -3.03 6.38 3.17
C CYS A 251 -1.70 6.05 3.87
N VAL A 252 -1.73 5.81 5.19
CA VAL A 252 -0.53 5.47 5.96
C VAL A 252 0.07 4.14 5.51
N ASN A 253 -0.76 3.16 5.13
CA ASN A 253 -0.27 1.89 4.61
C ASN A 253 0.48 2.06 3.29
N GLU A 254 0.02 2.94 2.41
CA GLU A 254 0.76 3.26 1.17
C GLU A 254 2.09 3.97 1.45
N VAL A 255 2.13 4.87 2.44
CA VAL A 255 3.39 5.50 2.91
C VAL A 255 4.36 4.45 3.48
N LYS A 256 3.85 3.48 4.25
CA LYS A 256 4.65 2.37 4.79
C LYS A 256 5.29 1.52 3.69
N LYS A 257 4.55 1.20 2.63
CA LYS A 257 5.09 0.47 1.47
C LYS A 257 6.22 1.25 0.82
N PHE A 258 6.03 2.54 0.57
CA PHE A 258 7.04 3.41 0.02
C PHE A 258 8.32 3.43 0.87
N PHE A 259 8.20 3.68 2.18
CA PHE A 259 9.36 3.69 3.08
C PHE A 259 10.06 2.34 3.22
N SER A 260 9.34 1.23 3.04
CA SER A 260 9.94 -0.11 3.05
C SER A 260 10.65 -0.45 1.74
N ALA A 261 10.33 0.26 0.65
CA ALA A 261 10.89 0.03 -0.69
C ALA A 261 12.05 0.99 -1.02
N VAL A 262 12.17 2.12 -0.31
CA VAL A 262 13.19 3.14 -0.54
C VAL A 262 14.21 3.14 0.61
N PRO A 263 15.53 3.07 0.31
CA PRO A 263 16.56 3.19 1.33
C PRO A 263 16.44 4.48 2.14
N ALA A 264 16.61 4.38 3.46
CA ALA A 264 16.52 5.50 4.39
C ALA A 264 17.46 6.65 4.03
N ILE A 265 18.65 6.32 3.50
CA ILE A 265 19.67 7.29 3.08
C ILE A 265 19.24 8.16 1.89
N ASP A 266 18.35 7.62 1.05
CA ASP A 266 17.79 8.35 -0.10
C ASP A 266 16.61 9.24 0.33
N LEU A 267 15.98 8.96 1.47
CA LEU A 267 14.93 9.79 2.06
C LEU A 267 15.54 10.93 2.91
N LEU A 268 16.56 10.61 3.71
CA LEU A 268 17.24 11.53 4.60
C LEU A 268 18.73 11.18 4.70
N GLN A 269 19.56 12.08 4.21
CA GLN A 269 21.01 11.99 4.32
C GLN A 269 21.48 12.33 5.74
N PRO A 270 22.66 11.86 6.17
CA PRO A 270 23.19 12.14 7.50
C PRO A 270 23.48 13.64 7.71
#